data_AF-A0AAE1GLR4-F1
#
_entry.id   AF-A0AAE1GLR4-F1
#
_cell.length_a   1.000
_cell.length_b   1.000
_cell.length_c   1.000
_cell.angle_alpha   90.00
_cell.angle_beta   90.00
_cell.angle_gamma   90.00
#
_symmetry.space_group_name_H-M   'P 1'
#
loop_
_entity.id
_entity.type
_entity.pdbx_description
1 polymer ?
#
loop_
_entity_poly.entity_id
_entity_poly.type
_entity_poly.pdbx_seq_one_letter_code
_entity_poly.pdbx_strand_id
1 'polypeptide(L)'
;MAPKLCETLSVVRYQVEQLNNADKASRELYYHCVQDLIHQAILLFPIYVQHASVCEELLGLMVVVMQVLRVQMGPGRVEATIHTFLNVFPTRHHLQLAITSTHNNLSAVRVLEKFLKLLELIVSEPGQSFKRFIPNTITLCMDHIYPAVSERTSPEVKGPLFELLRCLLEHNWKFFFKPSVHISLGAGNWDSIENEAHFIQIMQAFGQSFMQPDITIFKHNLEALESLNSKYKLYHKGVFRNSLLVQFITVLLQVLVHRSQDLLQDEVTITVYNMAAVDFSTFFTAFVPHFLQNMDGLDTDQKTTLKENFKTDTDLPTFTQNVQRFINDLRYYRTCNASLPPGTVKL
;
A
#
# COMPACT_ATOMS: atom_id res chain seq x y z
N MET A 1 15.69 27.65 23.13
CA MET A 1 16.05 26.26 23.50
C MET A 1 15.84 25.30 22.33
N ALA A 2 14.66 25.27 21.71
CA ALA A 2 14.36 24.42 20.55
C ALA A 2 15.37 24.50 19.38
N PRO A 3 15.88 25.69 18.95
CA PRO A 3 16.83 25.75 17.84
C PRO A 3 18.18 25.04 18.12
N LYS A 4 18.72 25.21 19.32
CA LYS A 4 19.97 24.54 19.74
C LYS A 4 19.79 23.02 19.87
N LEU A 5 18.60 22.59 20.29
CA LEU A 5 18.26 21.17 20.34
C LEU A 5 18.19 20.57 18.94
N CYS A 6 17.49 21.22 18.00
CA CYS A 6 17.45 20.80 16.59
C CYS A 6 18.85 20.73 15.98
N GLU A 7 19.70 21.72 16.21
CA GLU A 7 21.09 21.72 15.74
C GLU A 7 21.86 20.51 16.30
N THR A 8 21.78 20.26 17.60
CA THR A 8 22.43 19.12 18.25
C THR A 8 21.95 17.78 17.65
N LEU A 9 20.64 17.61 17.50
CA LEU A 9 20.05 16.41 16.91
C LEU A 9 20.48 16.20 15.47
N SER A 10 20.56 17.28 14.68
CA SER A 10 20.98 17.23 13.27
C SER A 10 22.45 16.83 13.12
N VAL A 11 23.33 17.33 14.00
CA VAL A 11 24.75 16.97 14.02
C VAL A 11 24.93 15.49 14.35
N VAL A 12 24.22 14.99 15.37
CA VAL A 12 24.28 13.56 15.72
C VAL A 12 23.70 12.71 14.60
N ARG A 13 22.58 13.13 13.98
CA ARG A 13 21.99 12.42 12.84
C ARG A 13 23.01 12.27 11.72
N TYR A 14 23.67 13.36 11.34
CA TYR A 14 24.71 13.34 10.30
C TYR A 14 25.86 12.40 10.65
N GLN A 15 26.35 12.41 11.90
CA GLN A 15 27.42 11.51 12.34
C GLN A 15 27.01 10.03 12.25
N VAL A 16 25.77 9.69 12.64
CA VAL A 16 25.27 8.32 12.53
C VAL A 16 25.12 7.92 11.06
N GLU A 17 24.67 8.82 10.18
CA GLU A 17 24.58 8.55 8.73
C GLU A 17 25.94 8.17 8.12
N GLN A 18 27.04 8.81 8.55
CA GLN A 18 28.39 8.48 8.07
C GLN A 18 28.84 7.05 8.41
N LEU A 19 28.19 6.40 9.38
CA LEU A 19 28.52 5.04 9.79
C LEU A 19 27.86 3.97 8.90
N ASN A 20 27.04 4.34 7.91
CA ASN A 20 26.33 3.38 7.07
C ASN A 20 27.27 2.43 6.30
N ASN A 21 28.48 2.90 5.98
CA ASN A 21 29.53 2.10 5.33
C ASN A 21 30.62 1.60 6.28
N ALA A 22 30.50 1.90 7.58
CA ALA A 22 31.48 1.49 8.58
C ALA A 22 31.30 0.02 8.95
N ASP A 23 32.38 -0.62 9.39
CA ASP A 23 32.39 -1.99 9.88
C ASP A 23 31.69 -2.12 11.24
N LYS A 24 31.41 -3.37 11.64
CA LYS A 24 30.66 -3.67 12.86
C LYS A 24 31.34 -3.11 14.12
N ALA A 25 32.66 -3.19 14.24
CA ALA A 25 33.38 -2.74 15.43
C ALA A 25 33.31 -1.21 15.57
N SER A 26 33.45 -0.48 14.46
CA SER A 26 33.27 0.98 14.44
C SER A 26 31.85 1.40 14.87
N ARG A 27 30.82 0.69 14.42
CA ARG A 27 29.43 0.96 14.83
C ARG A 27 29.18 0.67 16.31
N GLU A 28 29.74 -0.43 16.83
CA GLU A 28 29.64 -0.78 18.25
C GLU A 28 30.32 0.27 19.14
N LEU A 29 31.55 0.66 18.79
CA LEU A 29 32.31 1.69 19.50
C LEU A 29 31.56 3.03 19.50
N TYR A 30 31.08 3.47 18.33
CA TYR A 30 30.33 4.71 18.24
C TYR A 30 29.03 4.65 19.04
N TYR A 31 28.28 3.55 18.92
CA TYR A 31 27.05 3.36 19.67
C TYR A 31 27.27 3.47 21.19
N HIS A 32 28.35 2.89 21.71
CA HIS A 32 28.70 3.02 23.12
C HIS A 32 28.90 4.48 23.56
N CYS A 33 29.42 5.34 22.68
CA CYS A 33 29.59 6.76 22.96
C CYS A 33 28.29 7.57 22.90
N VAL A 34 27.34 7.19 22.02
CA VAL A 34 26.11 7.98 21.79
C VAL A 34 24.85 7.38 22.39
N GLN A 35 24.91 6.20 22.99
CA GLN A 35 23.74 5.47 23.47
C GLN A 35 22.90 6.25 24.48
N ASP A 36 23.53 7.06 25.34
CA ASP A 36 22.85 7.88 26.34
C ASP A 36 22.15 9.06 25.68
N LEU A 37 22.79 9.68 24.69
CA LEU A 37 22.18 10.75 23.90
C LEU A 37 20.97 10.24 23.13
N ILE A 38 21.07 9.07 22.50
CA ILE A 38 19.94 8.41 21.83
C ILE A 38 18.82 8.14 22.84
N HIS A 39 19.14 7.66 24.03
CA HIS A 39 18.15 7.42 25.08
C HIS A 39 17.45 8.71 25.53
N GLN A 40 18.21 9.77 25.77
CA GLN A 40 17.65 11.08 26.11
C GLN A 40 16.77 11.63 24.98
N ALA A 41 17.18 11.51 23.72
CA ALA A 41 16.38 11.94 22.58
C ALA A 41 14.99 11.25 22.55
N ILE A 42 14.92 9.95 22.88
CA ILE A 42 13.65 9.21 22.98
C ILE A 42 12.78 9.79 24.11
N LEU A 43 13.36 10.08 25.28
CA LEU A 43 12.65 10.65 26.43
C LEU A 43 12.18 12.10 26.19
N LEU A 44 12.84 12.83 25.29
CA LEU A 44 12.42 14.18 24.90
C LEU A 44 11.19 14.19 23.99
N PHE A 45 10.89 13.09 23.29
CA PHE A 45 9.81 13.05 22.31
C PHE A 45 8.41 13.34 22.92
N PRO A 46 7.99 12.70 24.03
CA PRO A 46 6.72 13.05 24.69
C PRO A 46 6.66 14.51 25.16
N ILE A 47 7.80 15.08 25.57
CA ILE A 47 7.89 16.45 26.11
C ILE A 47 7.67 17.48 25.00
N TYR A 48 8.21 17.22 23.82
CA TYR A 48 8.15 18.12 22.66
C TYR A 48 7.04 17.77 21.65
N VAL A 49 6.07 16.92 22.00
CA VAL A 49 4.99 16.44 21.10
C VAL A 49 4.11 17.57 20.52
N GLN A 50 4.17 18.80 21.04
CA GLN A 50 3.47 19.95 20.44
C GLN A 50 4.35 20.76 19.47
N HIS A 51 5.65 20.48 19.41
CA HIS A 51 6.63 21.21 18.62
C HIS A 51 7.08 20.40 17.40
N ALA A 52 6.34 20.55 16.29
CA ALA A 52 6.55 19.78 15.06
C ALA A 52 8.00 19.77 14.53
N SER A 53 8.72 20.91 14.59
CA SER A 53 10.11 21.00 14.13
C SER A 53 11.10 20.20 14.98
N VAL A 54 10.85 20.11 16.29
CA VAL A 54 11.68 19.29 17.20
C VAL A 54 11.37 17.81 17.00
N CYS A 55 10.08 17.46 16.88
CA CYS A 55 9.66 16.09 16.55
C CYS A 55 10.21 15.62 15.20
N GLU A 56 10.27 16.49 14.20
CA GLU A 56 10.82 16.18 12.87
C GLU A 56 12.29 15.78 12.97
N GLU A 57 13.09 16.52 13.74
CA GLU A 57 14.51 16.23 13.95
C GLU A 57 14.73 15.00 14.82
N LEU A 58 13.92 14.83 15.89
CA LEU A 58 13.96 13.64 16.74
C LEU A 58 13.66 12.37 15.94
N LEU A 59 12.55 12.34 15.21
CA LEU A 59 12.20 11.18 14.38
C LEU A 59 13.21 10.98 13.24
N GLY A 60 13.76 12.06 12.69
CA GLY A 60 14.83 11.98 11.69
C GLY A 60 16.07 11.26 12.22
N LEU A 61 16.52 11.63 13.43
CA LEU A 61 17.60 10.93 14.12
C LEU A 61 17.23 9.46 14.35
N MET A 62 16.01 9.17 14.81
CA MET A 62 15.59 7.80 15.12
C MET A 62 15.52 6.91 13.88
N VAL A 63 15.07 7.43 12.73
CA VAL A 63 15.08 6.69 11.46
C VAL A 63 16.50 6.26 11.11
N VAL A 64 17.47 7.19 11.16
CA VAL A 64 18.88 6.90 10.86
C VAL A 64 19.47 5.93 11.88
N VAL A 65 19.20 6.12 13.16
CA VAL A 65 19.66 5.23 14.23
C VAL A 65 19.13 3.80 14.01
N MET A 66 17.86 3.63 13.64
CA MET A 66 17.31 2.31 13.33
C MET A 66 17.88 1.72 12.03
N GLN A 67 18.20 2.55 11.03
CA GLN A 67 18.83 2.06 9.80
C GLN A 67 20.25 1.55 10.06
N VAL A 68 21.05 2.28 10.84
CA VAL A 68 22.49 2.05 10.95
C VAL A 68 22.89 1.26 12.19
N LEU A 69 22.24 1.53 13.33
CA LEU A 69 22.65 1.07 14.67
C LEU A 69 21.65 0.11 15.35
N ARG A 70 20.56 -0.30 14.68
CA ARG A 70 19.53 -1.18 15.30
C ARG A 70 20.09 -2.48 15.87
N VAL A 71 21.10 -3.06 15.22
CA VAL A 71 21.70 -4.34 15.66
C VAL A 71 22.43 -4.12 16.98
N GLN A 72 23.16 -3.01 17.09
CA GLN A 72 23.88 -2.60 18.30
C GLN A 72 22.91 -2.23 19.42
N MET A 73 21.75 -1.66 19.10
CA MET A 73 20.71 -1.35 20.11
C MET A 73 20.11 -2.58 20.78
N GLY A 74 20.06 -3.70 20.05
CA GLY A 74 19.40 -4.91 20.50
C GLY A 74 17.87 -4.82 20.46
N PRO A 75 17.19 -5.97 20.34
CA PRO A 75 15.75 -6.02 20.06
C PRO A 75 14.88 -5.39 21.15
N GLY A 76 15.23 -5.58 22.44
CA GLY A 76 14.43 -5.03 23.55
C GLY A 76 14.47 -3.50 23.62
N ARG A 77 15.59 -2.87 23.26
CA ARG A 77 15.71 -1.42 23.26
C ARG A 77 15.00 -0.79 22.07
N VAL A 78 15.07 -1.45 20.90
CA VAL A 78 14.25 -1.07 19.75
C VAL A 78 12.77 -1.20 20.11
N GLU A 79 12.34 -2.33 20.68
CA GLU A 79 10.95 -2.55 21.12
C GLU A 79 10.44 -1.43 22.04
N ALA A 80 11.19 -1.08 23.08
CA ALA A 80 10.84 0.02 24.01
C ALA A 80 10.76 1.39 23.30
N THR A 81 11.67 1.64 22.36
CA THR A 81 11.70 2.89 21.57
C THR A 81 10.43 3.01 20.72
N ILE A 82 10.04 1.94 20.05
CA ILE A 82 8.86 1.91 19.18
C ILE A 82 7.57 1.99 19.97
N HIS A 83 7.49 1.31 21.12
CA HIS A 83 6.38 1.48 22.04
C HIS A 83 6.22 2.93 22.51
N THR A 84 7.32 3.63 22.79
CA THR A 84 7.28 5.05 23.17
C THR A 84 6.66 5.89 22.05
N PHE A 85 7.09 5.71 20.81
CA PHE A 85 6.52 6.44 19.68
C PHE A 85 5.07 6.06 19.40
N LEU A 86 4.74 4.77 19.41
CA LEU A 86 3.37 4.26 19.23
C LEU A 86 2.41 4.73 20.34
N ASN A 87 2.87 5.02 21.55
CA ASN A 87 2.01 5.52 22.62
C ASN A 87 1.79 7.03 22.52
N VAL A 88 2.79 7.76 22.05
CA VAL A 88 2.77 9.25 22.02
C VAL A 88 2.13 9.77 20.73
N PHE A 89 2.40 9.12 19.60
CA PHE A 89 1.96 9.57 18.28
C PHE A 89 0.43 9.55 18.06
N PRO A 90 -0.35 8.58 18.58
CA PRO A 90 -1.80 8.53 18.42
C PRO A 90 -2.58 9.60 19.18
N THR A 91 -1.93 10.56 19.84
CA THR A 91 -2.58 11.69 20.54
C THR A 91 -3.32 12.67 19.60
N ARG A 92 -3.57 12.29 18.34
CA ARG A 92 -4.29 12.97 17.25
C ARG A 92 -3.75 14.35 16.84
N HIS A 93 -2.88 14.97 17.62
CA HIS A 93 -2.38 16.31 17.39
C HIS A 93 -1.59 16.42 16.08
N HIS A 94 -0.53 15.61 15.89
CA HIS A 94 0.27 15.67 14.66
C HIS A 94 -0.48 15.17 13.43
N LEU A 95 -1.32 14.14 13.59
CA LEU A 95 -2.16 13.65 12.51
C LEU A 95 -3.15 14.74 12.06
N GLN A 96 -3.83 15.40 13.01
CA GLN A 96 -4.74 16.50 12.69
C GLN A 96 -3.99 17.67 12.08
N LEU A 97 -2.81 18.04 12.58
CA LEU A 97 -1.99 19.10 12.01
C LEU A 97 -1.59 18.76 10.56
N ALA A 98 -1.03 17.58 10.30
CA ALA A 98 -0.64 17.13 8.96
C ALA A 98 -1.82 17.10 7.98
N ILE A 99 -3.03 16.83 8.48
CA ILE A 99 -4.24 16.67 7.68
C ILE A 99 -5.00 17.97 7.46
N THR A 100 -4.91 18.94 8.38
CA THR A 100 -5.64 20.22 8.31
C THR A 100 -4.83 21.33 7.68
N SER A 101 -3.49 21.26 7.70
CA SER A 101 -2.66 22.32 7.14
C SER A 101 -2.49 22.13 5.63
N THR A 102 -3.27 22.88 4.85
CA THR A 102 -3.20 22.85 3.39
C THR A 102 -1.89 23.37 2.81
N HIS A 103 -1.04 24.11 3.54
CA HIS A 103 0.33 24.47 3.09
C HIS A 103 1.31 24.94 4.20
N ASN A 104 0.88 25.14 5.46
CA ASN A 104 1.66 25.91 6.44
C ASN A 104 2.40 25.11 7.52
N ASN A 105 2.31 23.77 7.55
CA ASN A 105 3.01 22.97 8.56
C ASN A 105 3.70 21.73 7.97
N LEU A 106 4.65 21.97 7.06
CA LEU A 106 5.48 20.93 6.43
C LEU A 106 6.18 20.05 7.47
N SER A 107 6.57 20.61 8.61
CA SER A 107 7.17 19.82 9.70
C SER A 107 6.21 18.77 10.26
N ALA A 108 4.92 19.07 10.42
CA ALA A 108 3.95 18.08 10.88
C ALA A 108 3.76 16.93 9.88
N VAL A 109 3.78 17.23 8.58
CA VAL A 109 3.73 16.20 7.53
C VAL A 109 4.99 15.33 7.55
N ARG A 110 6.18 15.95 7.63
CA ARG A 110 7.46 15.23 7.72
C ARG A 110 7.59 14.40 8.99
N VAL A 111 7.00 14.83 10.11
CA VAL A 111 6.89 14.02 11.33
C VAL A 111 6.12 12.73 11.04
N LEU A 112 4.97 12.83 10.37
CA LEU A 112 4.18 11.65 10.00
C LEU A 112 4.91 10.75 8.98
N GLU A 113 5.53 11.33 7.97
CA GLU A 113 6.36 10.60 7.00
C GLU A 113 7.49 9.82 7.69
N LYS A 114 8.27 10.47 8.54
CA LYS A 114 9.39 9.83 9.27
C LYS A 114 8.90 8.77 10.24
N PHE A 115 7.73 8.98 10.86
CA PHE A 115 7.12 7.99 11.73
C PHE A 115 6.64 6.76 10.94
N LEU A 116 6.00 6.94 9.78
CA LEU A 116 5.63 5.83 8.89
C LEU A 116 6.88 5.08 8.38
N LYS A 117 7.95 5.81 8.03
CA LYS A 117 9.24 5.21 7.65
C LYS A 117 9.86 4.40 8.78
N LEU A 118 9.75 4.89 10.01
CA LEU A 118 10.21 4.16 11.19
C LEU A 118 9.45 2.83 11.33
N LEU A 119 8.12 2.86 11.24
CA LEU A 119 7.27 1.67 11.23
C LEU A 119 7.63 0.70 10.10
N GLU A 120 7.88 1.22 8.90
CA GLU A 120 8.28 0.44 7.73
C GLU A 120 9.58 -0.33 7.98
N LEU A 121 10.59 0.32 8.56
CA LEU A 121 11.85 -0.33 8.92
C LEU A 121 11.63 -1.50 9.88
N ILE A 122 10.77 -1.32 10.88
CA ILE A 122 10.55 -2.35 11.92
C ILE A 122 9.77 -3.53 11.39
N VAL A 123 8.70 -3.28 10.61
CA VAL A 123 7.89 -4.37 10.07
C VAL A 123 8.63 -5.15 8.99
N SER A 124 9.65 -4.55 8.37
CA SER A 124 10.50 -5.23 7.39
C SER A 124 11.58 -6.11 8.05
N GLU A 125 11.80 -5.99 9.36
CA GLU A 125 12.80 -6.80 10.06
C GLU A 125 12.32 -8.26 10.26
N PRO A 126 13.17 -9.27 9.96
CA PRO A 126 12.78 -10.68 10.08
C PRO A 126 12.68 -11.18 11.54
N GLY A 127 13.08 -10.38 12.53
CA GLY A 127 13.14 -10.76 13.94
C GLY A 127 11.76 -10.99 14.58
N GLN A 128 11.62 -12.07 15.36
CA GLN A 128 10.34 -12.43 16.00
C GLN A 128 9.83 -11.38 16.99
N SER A 129 10.73 -10.67 17.68
CA SER A 129 10.36 -9.59 18.60
C SER A 129 9.58 -8.48 17.90
N PHE A 130 9.91 -8.18 16.64
CA PHE A 130 9.27 -7.10 15.87
C PHE A 130 7.89 -7.47 15.34
N LYS A 131 7.59 -8.76 15.20
CA LYS A 131 6.27 -9.21 14.72
C LYS A 131 5.13 -8.87 15.68
N ARG A 132 5.43 -8.66 16.96
CA ARG A 132 4.44 -8.23 17.97
C ARG A 132 3.85 -6.86 17.66
N PHE A 133 4.54 -6.04 16.88
CA PHE A 133 4.07 -4.72 16.49
C PHE A 133 3.12 -4.72 15.30
N ILE A 134 3.12 -5.78 14.48
CA ILE A 134 2.35 -5.83 13.24
C ILE A 134 0.86 -5.51 13.46
N PRO A 135 0.15 -6.11 14.43
CA PRO A 135 -1.27 -5.79 14.64
C PRO A 135 -1.47 -4.30 14.95
N ASN A 136 -0.70 -3.75 15.89
CA ASN A 136 -0.83 -2.36 16.31
C ASN A 136 -0.49 -1.38 15.18
N THR A 137 0.50 -1.72 14.34
CA THR A 137 0.84 -0.93 13.15
C THR A 137 -0.31 -0.94 12.15
N ILE A 138 -0.91 -2.11 11.87
CA ILE A 138 -2.05 -2.21 10.96
C ILE A 138 -3.24 -1.41 11.51
N THR A 139 -3.59 -1.59 12.78
CA THR A 139 -4.67 -0.83 13.44
C THR A 139 -4.44 0.67 13.34
N LEU A 140 -3.22 1.15 13.64
CA LEU A 140 -2.89 2.57 13.51
C LEU A 140 -3.03 3.08 12.07
N CYS A 141 -2.53 2.32 11.10
CA CYS A 141 -2.64 2.67 9.69
C CYS A 141 -4.09 2.67 9.21
N MET A 142 -4.87 1.63 9.51
CA MET A 142 -6.20 1.41 8.95
C MET A 142 -7.32 2.15 9.69
N ASP A 143 -7.21 2.32 11.01
CA ASP A 143 -8.27 2.91 11.82
C ASP A 143 -8.06 4.41 12.08
N HIS A 144 -6.83 4.91 11.90
CA HIS A 144 -6.49 6.30 12.20
C HIS A 144 -5.92 7.07 11.01
N ILE A 145 -4.89 6.54 10.35
CA ILE A 145 -4.18 7.29 9.30
C ILE A 145 -4.94 7.25 7.98
N TYR A 146 -5.28 6.06 7.48
CA TYR A 146 -5.92 5.86 6.17
C TYR A 146 -7.26 6.60 6.04
N PRO A 147 -8.23 6.50 6.98
CA PRO A 147 -9.50 7.21 6.86
C PRO A 147 -9.35 8.73 6.81
N ALA A 148 -8.27 9.23 7.41
CA ALA A 148 -8.03 10.65 7.53
C ALA A 148 -7.34 11.23 6.28
N VAL A 149 -6.70 10.38 5.45
CA VAL A 149 -6.04 10.78 4.19
C VAL A 149 -6.74 10.28 2.92
N SER A 150 -7.59 9.24 2.99
CA SER A 150 -8.14 8.52 1.83
C SER A 150 -8.80 9.47 0.81
N GLU A 151 -9.69 10.35 1.26
CA GLU A 151 -10.46 11.28 0.41
C GLU A 151 -9.70 12.55 0.02
N ARG A 152 -8.50 12.77 0.55
CA ARG A 152 -7.75 14.03 0.39
C ARG A 152 -6.58 13.88 -0.58
N THR A 153 -6.21 14.96 -1.26
CA THR A 153 -4.97 15.00 -2.04
C THR A 153 -3.78 15.29 -1.12
N SER A 154 -3.25 14.25 -0.49
CA SER A 154 -2.09 14.33 0.42
C SER A 154 -1.01 13.33 0.02
N PRO A 155 -0.32 13.55 -1.12
CA PRO A 155 0.65 12.58 -1.66
C PRO A 155 1.82 12.32 -0.70
N GLU A 156 2.25 13.35 0.03
CA GLU A 156 3.35 13.31 1.01
C GLU A 156 3.11 12.29 2.14
N VAL A 157 1.86 12.03 2.50
CA VAL A 157 1.49 11.04 3.52
C VAL A 157 1.04 9.73 2.90
N LYS A 158 0.31 9.79 1.79
CA LYS A 158 -0.23 8.61 1.11
C LYS A 158 0.88 7.70 0.58
N GLY A 159 1.93 8.26 -0.02
CA GLY A 159 3.06 7.48 -0.53
C GLY A 159 3.69 6.60 0.57
N PRO A 160 4.21 7.20 1.67
CA PRO A 160 4.76 6.44 2.79
C PRO A 160 3.77 5.46 3.45
N LEU A 161 2.48 5.81 3.50
CA LEU A 161 1.46 4.90 4.03
C LEU A 161 1.30 3.65 3.16
N PHE A 162 1.14 3.81 1.85
CA PHE A 162 0.98 2.67 0.94
C PHE A 162 2.27 1.83 0.85
N GLU A 163 3.44 2.46 0.92
CA GLU A 163 4.71 1.74 1.03
C GLU A 163 4.78 0.89 2.30
N LEU A 164 4.35 1.42 3.45
CA LEU A 164 4.26 0.66 4.70
C LEU A 164 3.29 -0.52 4.57
N LEU A 165 2.11 -0.31 3.98
CA LEU A 165 1.12 -1.36 3.74
C LEU A 165 1.66 -2.47 2.82
N ARG A 166 2.40 -2.10 1.78
CA ARG A 166 3.11 -3.04 0.89
C ARG A 166 4.15 -3.85 1.68
N CYS A 167 5.01 -3.18 2.45
CA CYS A 167 6.03 -3.84 3.27
C CYS A 167 5.44 -4.79 4.31
N LEU A 168 4.30 -4.44 4.92
CA LEU A 168 3.55 -5.31 5.83
C LEU A 168 3.15 -6.62 5.14
N LEU A 169 2.59 -6.55 3.94
CA LEU A 169 2.18 -7.73 3.18
C LEU A 169 3.38 -8.57 2.71
N GLU A 170 4.40 -7.93 2.16
CA GLU A 170 5.53 -8.63 1.54
C GLU A 170 6.44 -9.35 2.55
N HIS A 171 6.77 -8.68 3.66
CA HIS A 171 7.70 -9.19 4.67
C HIS A 171 7.01 -10.05 5.73
N ASN A 172 5.71 -9.83 5.96
CA ASN A 172 4.96 -10.50 7.02
C ASN A 172 3.85 -11.39 6.49
N TRP A 173 4.02 -12.00 5.32
CA TRP A 173 3.03 -12.91 4.73
C TRP A 173 2.55 -14.00 5.71
N LYS A 174 3.45 -14.51 6.56
CA LYS A 174 3.17 -15.52 7.61
C LYS A 174 2.20 -15.06 8.70
N PHE A 175 2.03 -13.75 8.86
CA PHE A 175 1.06 -13.16 9.78
C PHE A 175 -0.37 -13.32 9.24
N PHE A 176 -0.55 -13.22 7.92
CA PHE A 176 -1.86 -13.34 7.29
C PHE A 176 -2.20 -14.79 6.96
N PHE A 177 -1.23 -15.52 6.41
CA PHE A 177 -1.42 -16.90 5.97
C PHE A 177 -0.43 -17.81 6.68
N LYS A 178 -0.88 -18.96 7.18
CA LYS A 178 0.02 -20.01 7.68
C LYS A 178 0.37 -21.02 6.60
N PRO A 179 1.58 -21.59 6.61
CA PRO A 179 1.90 -22.71 5.74
C PRO A 179 1.07 -23.91 6.22
N SER A 180 0.20 -24.44 5.36
CA SER A 180 -0.58 -25.64 5.66
C SER A 180 0.34 -26.86 5.67
N VAL A 181 0.29 -27.67 6.73
CA VAL A 181 1.09 -28.90 6.88
C VAL A 181 0.47 -30.10 6.13
N HIS A 182 -0.79 -29.99 5.68
CA HIS A 182 -1.45 -31.00 4.87
C HIS A 182 -0.95 -30.98 3.42
N ILE A 183 0.22 -31.59 3.23
CA ILE A 183 0.85 -31.82 1.92
C ILE A 183 0.25 -33.10 1.35
N SER A 184 -0.66 -32.95 0.39
CA SER A 184 -0.78 -33.92 -0.71
C SER A 184 -0.14 -33.27 -1.93
N LEU A 185 1.10 -33.67 -2.22
CA LEU A 185 1.81 -33.56 -3.50
C LEU A 185 1.51 -32.32 -4.38
N GLY A 186 2.31 -31.26 -4.21
CA GLY A 186 2.68 -30.40 -5.37
C GLY A 186 2.33 -28.91 -5.33
N ALA A 187 1.52 -28.43 -4.38
CA ALA A 187 1.24 -26.99 -4.26
C ALA A 187 1.39 -26.53 -2.82
N GLY A 188 2.31 -25.60 -2.56
CA GLY A 188 2.46 -24.94 -1.27
C GLY A 188 1.26 -24.03 -0.99
N ASN A 189 0.13 -24.61 -0.60
CA ASN A 189 -1.11 -23.87 -0.39
C ASN A 189 -1.16 -23.28 1.02
N TRP A 190 -0.66 -22.04 1.13
CA TRP A 190 -0.98 -21.10 2.20
C TRP A 190 -2.49 -20.77 2.20
N ASP A 191 -3.34 -21.69 2.61
CA ASP A 191 -4.81 -21.53 2.51
C ASP A 191 -5.45 -21.17 3.85
N SER A 192 -4.81 -21.51 4.98
CA SER A 192 -5.31 -21.09 6.30
C SER A 192 -4.95 -19.63 6.54
N ILE A 193 -5.98 -18.79 6.53
CA ILE A 193 -5.90 -17.37 6.88
C ILE A 193 -6.17 -17.19 8.39
N GLU A 194 -5.36 -16.36 9.06
CA GLU A 194 -5.54 -16.07 10.49
C GLU A 194 -6.08 -14.66 10.73
N ASN A 195 -5.45 -13.67 10.11
CA ASN A 195 -5.75 -12.25 10.28
C ASN A 195 -6.50 -11.71 9.06
N GLU A 196 -7.60 -12.37 8.70
CA GLU A 196 -8.37 -12.07 7.49
C GLU A 196 -8.88 -10.62 7.44
N ALA A 197 -9.42 -10.11 8.54
CA ALA A 197 -9.94 -8.74 8.60
C ALA A 197 -8.86 -7.70 8.26
N HIS A 198 -7.68 -7.82 8.87
CA HIS A 198 -6.53 -6.95 8.58
C HIS A 198 -6.09 -7.06 7.12
N PHE A 199 -6.05 -8.26 6.56
CA PHE A 199 -5.70 -8.46 5.16
C PHE A 199 -6.70 -7.77 4.22
N ILE A 200 -8.00 -7.97 4.46
CA ILE A 200 -9.08 -7.37 3.66
C ILE A 200 -9.04 -5.85 3.75
N GLN A 201 -8.84 -5.27 4.94
CA GLN A 201 -8.72 -3.81 5.09
C GLN A 201 -7.61 -3.23 4.21
N ILE A 202 -6.43 -3.85 4.21
CA ILE A 202 -5.30 -3.39 3.38
C ILE A 202 -5.62 -3.54 1.89
N MET A 203 -6.19 -4.67 1.48
CA MET A 203 -6.59 -4.90 0.09
C MET A 203 -7.67 -3.90 -0.36
N GLN A 204 -8.66 -3.60 0.49
CA GLN A 204 -9.67 -2.60 0.18
C GLN A 204 -9.05 -1.21 -0.01
N ALA A 205 -8.06 -0.85 0.82
CA ALA A 205 -7.33 0.40 0.64
C ALA A 205 -6.61 0.47 -0.73
N PHE A 206 -6.02 -0.64 -1.19
CA PHE A 206 -5.41 -0.74 -2.52
C PHE A 206 -6.48 -0.59 -3.61
N GLY A 207 -7.59 -1.33 -3.53
CA GLY A 207 -8.67 -1.23 -4.51
C GLY A 207 -9.26 0.17 -4.63
N GLN A 208 -9.46 0.86 -3.49
CA GLN A 208 -9.94 2.24 -3.47
C GLN A 208 -8.92 3.22 -4.06
N SER A 209 -7.62 2.97 -3.91
CA SER A 209 -6.57 3.82 -4.49
C SER A 209 -6.63 3.87 -6.02
N PHE A 210 -7.10 2.80 -6.69
CA PHE A 210 -7.24 2.77 -8.14
C PHE A 210 -8.37 3.65 -8.68
N MET A 211 -9.29 4.07 -7.81
CA MET A 211 -10.36 5.03 -8.13
C MET A 211 -9.89 6.48 -7.95
N GLN A 212 -8.65 6.70 -7.48
CA GLN A 212 -8.09 8.04 -7.24
C GLN A 212 -7.26 8.53 -8.42
N PRO A 213 -7.10 9.86 -8.58
CA PRO A 213 -6.37 10.42 -9.72
C PRO A 213 -4.84 10.28 -9.64
N ASP A 214 -4.29 9.91 -8.47
CA ASP A 214 -2.85 9.85 -8.25
C ASP A 214 -2.20 8.65 -8.94
N ILE A 215 -1.60 8.91 -10.11
CA ILE A 215 -0.90 7.90 -10.92
C ILE A 215 0.27 7.22 -10.19
N THR A 216 0.94 7.94 -9.28
CA THR A 216 2.13 7.40 -8.59
C THR A 216 1.73 6.32 -7.61
N ILE A 217 0.67 6.58 -6.82
CA ILE A 217 0.08 5.60 -5.91
C ILE A 217 -0.57 4.46 -6.68
N PHE A 218 -1.28 4.77 -7.77
CA PHE A 218 -1.88 3.78 -8.64
C PHE A 218 -0.84 2.77 -9.11
N LYS A 219 0.25 3.26 -9.73
CA LYS A 219 1.34 2.41 -10.23
C LYS A 219 1.96 1.58 -9.11
N HIS A 220 2.27 2.23 -7.99
CA HIS A 220 2.89 1.60 -6.83
C HIS A 220 2.05 0.41 -6.30
N ASN A 221 0.75 0.61 -6.11
CA ASN A 221 -0.14 -0.43 -5.60
C ASN A 221 -0.40 -1.53 -6.62
N LEU A 222 -0.40 -1.21 -7.92
CA LEU A 222 -0.50 -2.21 -8.98
C LEU A 222 0.74 -3.12 -9.00
N GLU A 223 1.94 -2.54 -8.94
CA GLU A 223 3.21 -3.28 -8.84
C GLU A 223 3.27 -4.14 -7.58
N ALA A 224 2.74 -3.63 -6.46
CA ALA A 224 2.64 -4.40 -5.22
C ALA A 224 1.75 -5.65 -5.36
N LEU A 225 0.60 -5.53 -6.03
CA LEU A 225 -0.28 -6.69 -6.29
C LEU A 225 0.41 -7.73 -7.16
N GLU A 226 1.10 -7.30 -8.22
CA GLU A 226 1.81 -8.20 -9.12
C GLU A 226 3.03 -8.86 -8.44
N SER A 227 3.76 -8.13 -7.62
CA SER A 227 4.84 -8.65 -6.75
C SER A 227 4.31 -9.75 -5.81
N LEU A 228 3.22 -9.47 -5.10
CA LEU A 228 2.57 -10.43 -4.20
C LEU A 228 2.02 -11.64 -4.95
N ASN A 229 1.45 -11.44 -6.14
CA ASN A 229 0.96 -12.55 -6.96
C ASN A 229 2.10 -13.43 -7.49
N SER A 230 3.18 -12.82 -7.97
CA SER A 230 4.39 -13.54 -8.41
C SER A 230 4.97 -14.40 -7.29
N LYS A 231 5.12 -13.81 -6.09
CA LYS A 231 5.77 -14.47 -4.95
C LYS A 231 4.89 -15.47 -4.20
N TYR A 232 3.60 -15.14 -4.01
CA TYR A 232 2.71 -15.89 -3.11
C TYR A 232 1.43 -16.41 -3.77
N LYS A 233 1.27 -16.22 -5.09
CA LYS A 233 0.06 -16.55 -5.83
C LYS A 233 -1.19 -15.91 -5.21
N LEU A 234 -1.07 -14.63 -4.84
CA LEU A 234 -2.13 -13.81 -4.23
C LEU A 234 -3.51 -14.06 -4.87
N TYR A 235 -3.62 -14.01 -6.19
CA TYR A 235 -4.91 -14.12 -6.87
C TYR A 235 -5.56 -15.51 -6.75
N HIS A 236 -4.77 -16.53 -6.41
CA HIS A 236 -5.24 -17.90 -6.19
C HIS A 236 -5.67 -18.15 -4.74
N LYS A 237 -5.39 -17.21 -3.82
CA LYS A 237 -5.77 -17.35 -2.41
C LYS A 237 -7.27 -17.23 -2.25
N GLY A 238 -7.88 -18.15 -1.50
CA GLY A 238 -9.34 -18.22 -1.34
C GLY A 238 -9.97 -16.90 -0.92
N VAL A 239 -9.39 -16.20 0.06
CA VAL A 239 -9.86 -14.87 0.50
C VAL A 239 -9.89 -13.85 -0.64
N PHE A 240 -8.86 -13.83 -1.50
CA PHE A 240 -8.77 -12.86 -2.58
C PHE A 240 -9.67 -13.30 -3.73
N ARG A 241 -9.57 -14.56 -4.17
CA ARG A 241 -10.36 -15.15 -5.25
C ARG A 241 -11.86 -14.97 -5.02
N ASN A 242 -12.33 -15.28 -3.81
CA ASN A 242 -13.75 -15.35 -3.53
C ASN A 242 -14.35 -13.98 -3.16
N SER A 243 -13.59 -13.12 -2.48
CA SER A 243 -14.14 -11.88 -1.92
C SER A 243 -13.74 -10.61 -2.67
N LEU A 244 -12.58 -10.59 -3.33
CA LEU A 244 -11.96 -9.37 -3.85
C LEU A 244 -11.74 -9.38 -5.37
N LEU A 245 -11.43 -10.53 -5.96
CA LEU A 245 -11.02 -10.67 -7.36
C LEU A 245 -11.96 -9.95 -8.34
N VAL A 246 -13.27 -10.21 -8.22
CA VAL A 246 -14.30 -9.59 -9.07
C VAL A 246 -14.30 -8.06 -8.95
N GLN A 247 -14.13 -7.52 -7.74
CA GLN A 247 -14.14 -6.08 -7.49
C GLN A 247 -12.90 -5.43 -8.11
N PHE A 248 -11.72 -6.04 -7.95
CA PHE A 248 -10.48 -5.55 -8.54
C PHE A 248 -10.51 -5.56 -10.07
N ILE A 249 -10.93 -6.67 -10.69
CA ILE A 249 -11.08 -6.74 -12.14
C ILE A 249 -12.06 -5.67 -12.63
N THR A 250 -13.19 -5.48 -11.95
CA THR A 250 -14.18 -4.46 -12.30
C THR A 250 -13.58 -3.06 -12.29
N VAL A 251 -12.87 -2.69 -11.22
CA VAL A 251 -12.22 -1.37 -11.08
C VAL A 251 -11.17 -1.16 -12.18
N LEU A 252 -10.33 -2.16 -12.45
CA LEU A 252 -9.29 -2.06 -13.48
C LEU A 252 -9.89 -1.95 -14.89
N LEU A 253 -10.95 -2.71 -15.21
CA LEU A 253 -11.66 -2.54 -16.48
C LEU A 253 -12.32 -1.16 -16.58
N GLN A 254 -12.89 -0.64 -15.50
CA GLN A 254 -13.44 0.72 -15.47
C GLN A 254 -12.35 1.77 -15.72
N VAL A 255 -11.15 1.62 -15.17
CA VAL A 255 -9.99 2.48 -15.46
C VAL A 255 -9.69 2.51 -16.96
N LEU A 256 -9.68 1.34 -17.62
CA LEU A 256 -9.48 1.23 -19.07
C LEU A 256 -10.63 1.89 -19.86
N VAL A 257 -11.88 1.70 -19.43
CA VAL A 257 -13.06 2.30 -20.09
C VAL A 257 -13.04 3.83 -19.99
N HIS A 258 -12.71 4.36 -18.82
CA HIS A 258 -12.76 5.79 -18.52
C HIS A 258 -11.51 6.57 -18.92
N ARG A 259 -10.43 5.88 -19.35
CA ARG A 259 -9.13 6.50 -19.64
C ARG A 259 -8.56 7.32 -18.48
N SER A 260 -8.85 6.91 -17.25
CA SER A 260 -8.39 7.66 -16.07
C SER A 260 -6.87 7.57 -15.85
N GLN A 261 -6.24 6.49 -16.35
CA GLN A 261 -4.80 6.23 -16.21
C GLN A 261 -4.20 5.66 -17.51
N ASP A 262 -4.41 6.35 -18.65
CA ASP A 262 -3.97 5.88 -19.98
C ASP A 262 -2.48 5.53 -20.07
N LEU A 263 -1.63 6.18 -19.28
CA LEU A 263 -0.18 5.89 -19.24
C LEU A 263 0.17 4.51 -18.69
N LEU A 264 -0.75 3.85 -17.99
CA LEU A 264 -0.56 2.52 -17.37
C LEU A 264 -1.45 1.44 -18.00
N GLN A 265 -1.96 1.69 -19.21
CA GLN A 265 -2.93 0.81 -19.86
C GLN A 265 -2.41 -0.62 -20.00
N ASP A 266 -1.14 -0.78 -20.37
CA ASP A 266 -0.51 -2.08 -20.58
C ASP A 266 -0.37 -2.84 -19.25
N GLU A 267 0.14 -2.18 -18.21
CA GLU A 267 0.27 -2.77 -16.87
C GLU A 267 -1.09 -3.17 -16.27
N VAL A 268 -2.10 -2.32 -16.46
CA VAL A 268 -3.48 -2.63 -16.03
C VAL A 268 -4.02 -3.84 -16.79
N THR A 269 -3.81 -3.92 -18.11
CA THR A 269 -4.28 -5.04 -18.93
C THR A 269 -3.59 -6.35 -18.55
N ILE A 270 -2.28 -6.31 -18.27
CA ILE A 270 -1.52 -7.48 -17.78
C ILE A 270 -2.03 -7.92 -16.40
N THR A 271 -2.32 -6.98 -15.51
CA THR A 271 -2.90 -7.29 -14.19
C THR A 271 -4.27 -7.96 -14.32
N VAL A 272 -5.14 -7.44 -15.20
CA VAL A 272 -6.43 -8.05 -15.51
C VAL A 272 -6.27 -9.47 -16.06
N TYR A 273 -5.29 -9.68 -16.96
CA TYR A 273 -4.96 -11.02 -17.45
C TYR A 273 -4.57 -11.96 -16.32
N ASN A 274 -3.65 -11.55 -15.45
CA ASN A 274 -3.16 -12.39 -14.35
C ASN A 274 -4.28 -12.74 -13.35
N MET A 275 -5.23 -11.84 -13.14
CA MET A 275 -6.43 -12.10 -12.34
C MET A 275 -7.42 -13.04 -13.05
N ALA A 276 -7.64 -12.85 -14.36
CA ALA A 276 -8.51 -13.72 -15.17
C ALA A 276 -7.92 -15.14 -15.31
N ALA A 277 -6.60 -15.26 -15.36
CA ALA A 277 -5.88 -16.53 -15.49
C ALA A 277 -6.07 -17.49 -14.31
N VAL A 278 -6.56 -16.99 -13.16
CA VAL A 278 -6.97 -17.85 -12.03
C VAL A 278 -8.09 -18.80 -12.45
N ASP A 279 -9.02 -18.33 -13.27
CA ASP A 279 -10.15 -19.10 -13.77
C ASP A 279 -10.77 -18.43 -15.01
N PHE A 280 -10.16 -18.67 -16.18
CA PHE A 280 -10.66 -18.12 -17.45
C PHE A 280 -12.09 -18.55 -17.75
N SER A 281 -12.48 -19.76 -17.34
CA SER A 281 -13.83 -20.27 -17.58
C SER A 281 -14.86 -19.40 -16.86
N THR A 282 -14.68 -19.17 -15.56
CA THR A 282 -15.56 -18.29 -14.78
C THR A 282 -15.47 -16.84 -15.25
N PHE A 283 -14.29 -16.37 -15.65
CA PHE A 283 -14.10 -15.02 -16.20
C PHE A 283 -14.98 -14.79 -17.44
N PHE A 284 -14.91 -15.66 -18.45
CA PHE A 284 -15.68 -15.48 -19.69
C PHE A 284 -17.17 -15.82 -19.53
N THR A 285 -17.51 -16.86 -18.77
CA THR A 285 -18.89 -17.35 -18.69
C THR A 285 -19.77 -16.61 -17.68
N ALA A 286 -19.18 -16.08 -16.60
CA ALA A 286 -19.92 -15.43 -15.52
C ALA A 286 -19.54 -13.96 -15.37
N PHE A 287 -18.24 -13.63 -15.27
CA PHE A 287 -17.81 -12.26 -14.99
C PHE A 287 -18.10 -11.30 -16.15
N VAL A 288 -17.67 -11.59 -17.39
CA VAL A 288 -17.86 -10.69 -18.54
C VAL A 288 -19.35 -10.37 -18.79
N PRO A 289 -20.27 -11.36 -18.80
CA PRO A 289 -21.70 -11.06 -18.92
C PRO A 289 -22.24 -10.20 -17.78
N HIS A 290 -21.83 -10.48 -16.54
CA HIS A 290 -22.26 -9.69 -15.38
C HIS A 290 -21.74 -8.25 -15.43
N PHE A 291 -20.47 -8.07 -15.83
CA PHE A 291 -19.87 -6.77 -16.04
C PHE A 291 -20.69 -5.96 -17.07
N LEU A 292 -20.94 -6.53 -18.26
CA LEU A 292 -21.72 -5.88 -19.32
C LEU A 292 -23.17 -5.55 -18.88
N GLN A 293 -23.81 -6.43 -18.12
CA GLN A 293 -25.16 -6.18 -17.60
C GLN A 293 -25.18 -4.93 -16.71
N ASN A 294 -24.18 -4.75 -15.85
CA ASN A 294 -24.04 -3.61 -14.95
C ASN A 294 -23.43 -2.36 -15.61
N MET A 295 -23.05 -2.42 -16.89
CA MET A 295 -22.55 -1.25 -17.61
C MET A 295 -23.69 -0.32 -18.04
N ASP A 296 -23.58 0.94 -17.62
CA ASP A 296 -24.45 2.02 -18.04
C ASP A 296 -24.08 2.54 -19.43
N GLY A 297 -25.11 3.01 -20.16
CA GLY A 297 -24.94 3.64 -21.47
C GLY A 297 -24.83 2.66 -22.64
N LEU A 298 -25.23 1.40 -22.45
CA LEU A 298 -25.37 0.37 -23.48
C LEU A 298 -26.80 -0.19 -23.47
N ASP A 299 -27.36 -0.48 -24.64
CA ASP A 299 -28.60 -1.28 -24.76
C ASP A 299 -28.31 -2.79 -24.78
N THR A 300 -29.36 -3.59 -24.93
CA THR A 300 -29.30 -5.05 -24.88
C THR A 300 -28.59 -5.64 -26.10
N ASP A 301 -28.73 -5.03 -27.27
CA ASP A 301 -28.17 -5.56 -28.53
C ASP A 301 -26.67 -5.28 -28.58
N GLN A 302 -26.24 -4.09 -28.16
CA GLN A 302 -24.83 -3.72 -27.99
C GLN A 302 -24.15 -4.61 -26.94
N LYS A 303 -24.80 -4.88 -25.80
CA LYS A 303 -24.29 -5.81 -24.78
C LYS A 303 -24.10 -7.23 -25.34
N THR A 304 -25.05 -7.70 -26.13
CA THR A 304 -24.98 -9.03 -26.78
C THR A 304 -23.84 -9.08 -27.80
N THR A 305 -23.75 -8.06 -28.66
CA THR A 305 -22.68 -7.93 -29.68
C THR A 305 -21.30 -7.90 -29.05
N LEU A 306 -21.10 -7.12 -27.98
CA LEU A 306 -19.83 -7.05 -27.26
C LEU A 306 -19.44 -8.41 -26.64
N LYS A 307 -20.42 -9.13 -26.09
CA LYS A 307 -20.19 -10.47 -25.52
C LYS A 307 -19.79 -11.48 -26.59
N GLU A 308 -20.47 -11.50 -27.73
CA GLU A 308 -20.20 -12.45 -28.82
C GLU A 308 -18.86 -12.17 -29.52
N ASN A 309 -18.47 -10.90 -29.61
CA ASN A 309 -17.19 -10.49 -30.20
C ASN A 309 -16.00 -10.66 -29.25
N PHE A 310 -16.23 -10.86 -27.94
CA PHE A 310 -15.17 -11.11 -26.97
C PHE A 310 -14.63 -12.54 -27.13
N LYS A 311 -13.51 -12.70 -27.82
CA LYS A 311 -12.87 -14.01 -28.00
C LYS A 311 -12.28 -14.53 -26.68
N THR A 312 -12.35 -15.84 -26.50
CA THR A 312 -11.95 -16.53 -25.26
C THR A 312 -10.50 -17.02 -25.28
N ASP A 313 -9.62 -16.32 -26.01
CA ASP A 313 -8.20 -16.69 -26.09
C ASP A 313 -7.51 -16.47 -24.72
N THR A 314 -6.66 -17.42 -24.32
CA THR A 314 -6.06 -17.48 -22.98
C THR A 314 -4.55 -17.16 -22.96
N ASP A 315 -3.92 -17.04 -24.12
CA ASP A 315 -2.54 -16.56 -24.20
C ASP A 315 -2.48 -15.04 -23.99
N LEU A 316 -1.44 -14.58 -23.29
CA LEU A 316 -1.32 -13.18 -22.89
C LEU A 316 -1.42 -12.21 -24.09
N PRO A 317 -0.69 -12.39 -25.22
CA PRO A 317 -0.75 -11.45 -26.34
C PRO A 317 -2.14 -11.35 -26.97
N THR A 318 -2.83 -12.47 -27.18
CA THR A 318 -4.15 -12.44 -27.81
C THR A 318 -5.21 -11.94 -26.84
N PHE A 319 -5.13 -12.31 -25.55
CA PHE A 319 -6.01 -11.77 -24.52
C PHE A 319 -5.92 -10.25 -24.40
N THR A 320 -4.71 -9.70 -24.35
CA THR A 320 -4.52 -8.24 -24.22
C THR A 320 -5.12 -7.50 -25.40
N GLN A 321 -4.90 -7.99 -26.63
CA GLN A 321 -5.53 -7.44 -27.83
C GLN A 321 -7.06 -7.52 -27.78
N ASN A 322 -7.62 -8.65 -27.33
CA ASN A 322 -9.06 -8.85 -27.20
C ASN A 322 -9.67 -7.90 -26.16
N VAL A 323 -9.02 -7.70 -25.00
CA VAL A 323 -9.44 -6.73 -23.98
C VAL A 323 -9.39 -5.31 -24.54
N GLN A 324 -8.30 -4.92 -25.19
CA GLN A 324 -8.19 -3.58 -25.77
C GLN A 324 -9.27 -3.32 -26.83
N ARG A 325 -9.54 -4.29 -27.72
CA ARG A 325 -10.63 -4.21 -28.69
C ARG A 325 -11.99 -4.08 -28.01
N PHE A 326 -12.27 -4.94 -27.04
CA PHE A 326 -13.51 -4.91 -26.26
C PHE A 326 -13.73 -3.55 -25.58
N ILE A 327 -12.70 -3.01 -24.95
CA ILE A 327 -12.77 -1.70 -24.29
C ILE A 327 -13.00 -0.59 -25.31
N ASN A 328 -12.34 -0.63 -26.47
CA ASN A 328 -12.55 0.35 -27.53
C ASN A 328 -13.97 0.31 -28.09
N ASP A 329 -14.50 -0.88 -28.38
CA ASP A 329 -15.87 -1.08 -28.89
C ASP A 329 -16.89 -0.60 -27.85
N LEU A 330 -16.71 -0.97 -26.57
CA LEU A 330 -17.55 -0.51 -25.46
C LEU A 330 -17.59 1.01 -25.37
N ARG A 331 -16.42 1.66 -25.43
CA ARG A 331 -16.31 3.12 -25.37
C ARG A 331 -16.95 3.79 -26.57
N TYR A 332 -16.83 3.20 -27.76
CA TYR A 332 -17.50 3.68 -28.96
C TYR A 332 -19.02 3.69 -28.76
N TYR A 333 -19.61 2.56 -28.35
CA TYR A 333 -21.05 2.48 -28.09
C TYR A 333 -21.53 3.50 -27.04
N ARG A 334 -20.81 3.65 -25.92
CA ARG A 334 -21.14 4.66 -24.90
C ARG A 334 -21.12 6.09 -25.46
N THR A 335 -20.15 6.40 -26.31
CA THR A 335 -20.00 7.73 -26.92
C THR A 335 -21.13 8.01 -27.91
N CYS A 336 -21.46 7.04 -28.76
CA CYS A 336 -22.59 7.12 -29.69
C CYS A 336 -23.89 7.36 -28.93
N ASN A 337 -24.16 6.56 -27.90
CA ASN A 337 -25.39 6.65 -27.11
C ASN A 337 -25.50 7.94 -26.28
N ALA A 338 -24.37 8.49 -25.82
CA ALA A 338 -24.34 9.78 -25.12
C ALA A 338 -24.55 10.97 -26.05
N SER A 339 -24.23 10.82 -27.35
CA SER A 339 -24.37 11.88 -28.36
C SER A 339 -25.78 11.95 -28.97
N LEU A 340 -26.65 10.99 -28.66
CA LEU A 340 -28.04 10.97 -29.15
C LEU A 340 -28.90 12.01 -28.40
N PRO A 341 -29.75 12.78 -29.10
CA PRO A 341 -30.68 13.72 -28.47
C PRO A 341 -31.62 13.01 -27.48
N PRO A 342 -32.02 13.69 -26.37
CA PRO A 342 -32.99 13.13 -25.42
C PRO A 342 -34.30 12.80 -26.15
N GLY A 343 -34.69 11.52 -26.15
CA GLY A 343 -35.90 11.01 -26.82
C GLY A 343 -35.63 10.15 -28.06
N THR A 344 -34.37 9.94 -28.46
CA THR A 344 -34.03 9.03 -29.57
C THR A 344 -33.92 7.60 -29.05
N VAL A 345 -34.51 6.63 -29.76
CA VAL A 345 -34.38 5.19 -29.44
C VAL A 345 -32.89 4.83 -29.49
N LYS A 346 -32.36 4.30 -28.38
CA LYS A 346 -30.98 3.78 -28.33
C LYS A 346 -30.94 2.55 -29.24
N LEU A 347 -30.07 2.59 -30.24
CA LEU A 347 -29.93 1.58 -31.30
C LEU A 347 -29.02 0.44 -30.89
#